data_AF-A0A2D3FB70-F1
#
_entry.id   AF-A0A2D3FB70-F1
#
_cell.length_a   1.000
_cell.length_b   1.000
_cell.length_c   1.000
_cell.angle_alpha   90.00
_cell.angle_beta   90.00
_cell.angle_gamma   90.00
#
_symmetry.space_group_name_H-M   'P 1'
#
loop_
_entity.id
_entity.type
_entity.pdbx_description
1 polymer ?
#
loop_
_entity_poly.entity_id
_entity_poly.type
_entity_poly.pdbx_seq_one_letter_code
_entity_poly.pdbx_strand_id
1 'polypeptide(L)'
;MAGNLFRIIKLTKNQPGFLVATTNNVSIALYSGPPPGTPPPQTKTKFGPLADEDRVFTNLYGRHDWRLKGAMKRGDWYKTKEILLKGADWIINEVKTSGLRGRGGAGFP
;
A
#
# COMPACT_ATOMS: atom_id res chain seq x y z
N MET A 1 16.62 -40.17 -9.18
CA MET A 1 18.09 -40.07 -9.36
C MET A 1 18.38 -40.34 -10.83
N ALA A 2 19.26 -39.54 -11.46
CA ALA A 2 19.48 -39.36 -12.90
C ALA A 2 18.50 -38.34 -13.53
N GLY A 3 18.92 -37.23 -14.13
CA GLY A 3 20.26 -36.74 -14.44
C GLY A 3 20.11 -35.74 -15.59
N ASN A 4 19.99 -34.45 -15.28
CA ASN A 4 19.78 -33.42 -16.30
C ASN A 4 21.09 -33.15 -17.06
N LEU A 5 21.03 -33.44 -18.36
CA LEU A 5 22.07 -33.25 -19.36
C LEU A 5 22.41 -31.76 -19.54
N PHE A 6 23.56 -31.33 -19.02
CA PHE A 6 24.13 -30.03 -19.37
C PHE A 6 24.94 -30.14 -20.67
N ARG A 7 24.49 -29.42 -21.69
CA ARG A 7 25.14 -29.28 -22.99
C ARG A 7 26.42 -28.46 -22.85
N ILE A 8 27.57 -29.14 -22.87
CA ILE A 8 28.90 -28.53 -22.87
C ILE A 8 29.15 -27.89 -24.23
N ILE A 9 29.13 -26.55 -24.28
CA ILE A 9 29.66 -25.81 -25.43
C ILE A 9 31.17 -25.72 -25.24
N LYS A 10 31.91 -26.37 -26.15
CA LYS A 10 33.37 -26.26 -26.26
C LYS A 10 33.76 -24.80 -26.53
N LEU A 11 34.68 -24.26 -25.76
CA LEU A 11 35.52 -23.14 -26.16
C LEU A 11 36.99 -23.44 -25.84
N THR A 12 37.83 -23.10 -26.79
CA THR A 12 39.17 -23.66 -27.01
C THR A 12 40.26 -22.68 -26.56
N LYS A 13 41.26 -23.20 -25.84
CA LYS A 13 42.71 -22.94 -25.91
C LYS A 13 43.27 -21.47 -25.86
N ASN A 14 44.11 -21.27 -24.84
CA ASN A 14 45.30 -20.40 -24.73
C ASN A 14 45.16 -18.86 -24.70
N GLN A 15 45.37 -18.27 -23.51
CA GLN A 15 46.47 -17.32 -23.20
C GLN A 15 46.65 -17.19 -21.66
N PRO A 16 47.88 -17.05 -21.13
CA PRO A 16 48.15 -16.89 -19.70
C PRO A 16 48.28 -15.41 -19.30
N GLY A 17 47.68 -15.02 -18.18
CA GLY A 17 47.94 -13.75 -17.51
C GLY A 17 46.80 -12.74 -17.62
N PHE A 18 45.99 -12.67 -16.58
CA PHE A 18 45.70 -11.46 -15.78
C PHE A 18 44.61 -11.85 -14.77
N LEU A 19 44.93 -11.71 -13.49
CA LEU A 19 43.98 -11.86 -12.40
C LEU A 19 42.99 -10.70 -12.46
N VAL A 20 41.76 -10.97 -12.91
CA VAL A 20 40.60 -10.12 -12.60
C VAL A 20 39.47 -11.05 -12.19
N ALA A 21 39.27 -11.19 -10.89
CA ALA A 21 38.08 -11.80 -10.33
C ALA A 21 36.88 -10.88 -10.62
N THR A 22 36.22 -11.06 -11.76
CA THR A 22 34.92 -10.45 -12.01
C THR A 22 33.86 -11.30 -11.31
N THR A 23 33.52 -10.92 -10.07
CA THR A 23 32.34 -11.41 -9.38
C THR A 23 31.10 -10.87 -10.10
N ASN A 24 30.48 -11.71 -10.93
CA ASN A 24 29.19 -11.42 -11.55
C ASN A 24 28.09 -11.49 -10.48
N ASN A 25 27.88 -10.37 -9.78
CA ASN A 25 26.67 -10.13 -9.00
C ASN A 25 25.50 -9.97 -9.96
N VAL A 26 24.83 -11.07 -10.30
CA VAL A 26 23.51 -11.04 -10.93
C VAL A 26 22.50 -10.68 -9.84
N SER A 27 22.31 -9.38 -9.63
CA SER A 27 21.21 -8.84 -8.83
C SER A 27 19.92 -9.07 -9.61
N ILE A 28 19.22 -10.16 -9.31
CA ILE A 28 17.82 -10.31 -9.73
C ILE A 28 17.03 -9.28 -8.93
N ALA A 29 16.80 -8.10 -9.50
CA ALA A 29 15.90 -7.11 -8.94
C ALA A 29 14.47 -7.65 -9.03
N LEU A 30 14.06 -8.41 -8.02
CA LEU A 30 12.65 -8.69 -7.74
C LEU A 30 12.00 -7.34 -7.38
N TYR A 31 11.41 -6.65 -8.36
CA TYR A 31 10.43 -5.60 -8.08
C TYR A 31 9.16 -6.28 -7.57
N SER A 32 9.19 -6.81 -6.35
CA SER A 32 7.96 -7.03 -5.60
C SER A 32 7.50 -5.67 -5.11
N GLY A 33 6.57 -5.04 -5.84
CA GLY A 33 5.82 -3.91 -5.30
C GLY A 33 5.21 -4.29 -3.94
N PRO A 34 5.00 -3.32 -3.03
CA PRO A 34 4.40 -3.61 -1.75
C PRO A 34 3.07 -4.36 -1.95
N PRO A 35 2.78 -5.40 -1.15
CA PRO A 35 1.57 -6.18 -1.32
C PRO A 35 0.32 -5.29 -1.25
N PRO A 36 -0.76 -5.63 -1.99
CA PRO A 36 -2.02 -4.91 -1.93
C PRO A 36 -2.47 -4.72 -0.47
N GLY A 37 -2.71 -3.48 -0.06
CA GLY A 37 -3.07 -3.14 1.32
C GLY A 37 -1.89 -2.72 2.21
N THR A 38 -0.71 -2.46 1.66
CA THR A 38 0.36 -1.79 2.42
C THR A 38 0.08 -0.27 2.48
N PRO A 39 0.04 0.35 3.67
CA PRO A 39 -0.17 1.79 3.77
C PRO A 39 0.97 2.57 3.09
N PRO A 40 0.69 3.71 2.44
CA PRO A 40 1.74 4.52 1.84
C PRO A 40 2.72 5.01 2.92
N PRO A 41 4.03 5.10 2.60
CA PRO A 41 5.03 5.60 3.53
C PRO A 41 4.66 7.00 4.03
N GLN A 42 4.68 7.22 5.34
CA GLN A 42 4.40 8.52 5.90
C GLN A 42 5.51 9.51 5.51
N THR A 43 5.15 10.48 4.67
CA THR A 43 6.09 11.48 4.14
C THR A 43 6.13 12.75 5.00
N LYS A 44 5.22 12.90 5.97
CA LYS A 44 5.11 14.09 6.83
C LYS A 44 5.94 13.89 8.10
N THR A 45 6.79 14.87 8.40
CA THR A 45 7.65 14.90 9.60
C THR A 45 7.14 15.82 10.69
N LYS A 46 6.21 16.72 10.38
CA LYS A 46 5.49 17.61 11.32
C LYS A 46 4.01 17.27 11.32
N PHE A 47 3.42 17.20 12.51
CA PHE A 47 2.01 16.88 12.75
C PHE A 47 1.34 18.01 13.54
N GLY A 48 0.01 18.11 13.49
CA GLY A 48 -0.74 19.02 14.36
C GLY A 48 -1.66 20.03 13.67
N PRO A 49 -1.27 20.76 12.60
CA PRO A 49 -2.20 21.64 11.92
C PRO A 49 -3.17 20.80 11.08
N LEU A 50 -4.43 20.71 11.53
CA LEU A 50 -5.53 20.08 10.81
C LEU A 50 -6.54 21.16 10.43
N ALA A 51 -6.77 21.33 9.13
CA ALA A 51 -7.75 22.28 8.65
C ALA A 51 -9.17 21.83 9.01
N ASP A 52 -10.11 22.77 9.09
CA ASP A 52 -11.51 22.45 9.41
C ASP A 52 -12.15 21.56 8.33
N GLU A 53 -11.70 21.68 7.07
CA GLU A 53 -12.15 20.85 5.93
C GLU A 53 -11.61 19.42 5.96
N ASP A 54 -10.46 19.18 6.60
CA ASP A 54 -9.88 17.84 6.76
C ASP A 54 -10.55 17.03 7.89
N ARG A 55 -11.49 17.65 8.63
CA ARG A 55 -12.19 16.98 9.73
C ARG A 55 -13.29 16.09 9.18
N VAL A 56 -13.17 14.79 9.45
CA VAL A 56 -14.23 13.80 9.16
C VAL A 56 -15.49 14.06 10.00
N PHE A 57 -15.34 14.51 11.26
CA PHE A 57 -16.45 14.78 12.17
C PHE A 57 -16.77 16.27 12.24
N THR A 58 -17.45 16.80 11.22
CA THR A 58 -17.75 18.24 11.07
C THR A 58 -18.78 18.77 12.06
N ASN A 59 -19.77 17.98 12.49
CA ASN A 59 -20.80 18.38 13.46
C ASN A 59 -20.56 17.84 14.88
N LEU A 60 -19.31 17.79 15.33
CA LEU A 60 -18.97 17.23 16.65
C LEU A 60 -19.63 17.97 17.81
N TYR A 61 -19.80 19.30 17.69
CA TYR A 61 -20.38 20.15 18.73
C TYR A 61 -21.91 20.32 18.62
N GLY A 62 -22.58 19.66 17.66
CA GLY A 62 -24.03 19.75 17.50
C GLY A 62 -24.56 21.14 17.10
N ARG A 63 -23.71 22.03 16.57
CA ARG A 63 -24.11 23.36 16.07
C ARG A 63 -25.03 23.29 14.86
N HIS A 64 -24.97 22.19 14.12
CA HIS A 64 -25.82 21.91 12.97
C HIS A 64 -26.84 20.81 13.28
N ASP A 65 -27.88 20.70 12.46
CA ASP A 65 -28.89 19.66 12.58
C ASP A 65 -28.26 18.26 12.50
N TRP A 66 -28.46 17.44 13.53
CA TRP A 66 -27.98 16.06 13.60
C TRP A 66 -28.89 15.09 12.83
N ARG A 67 -30.08 15.53 12.40
CA ARG A 67 -31.02 14.71 11.64
C ARG A 67 -30.55 14.51 10.20
N LEU A 68 -31.27 13.65 9.48
CA LEU A 68 -30.97 13.25 8.10
C LEU A 68 -30.78 14.44 7.15
N LYS A 69 -31.62 15.48 7.27
CA LYS A 69 -31.52 16.68 6.41
C LYS A 69 -30.20 17.42 6.59
N GLY A 70 -29.67 17.50 7.82
CA GLY A 70 -28.36 18.06 8.10
C GLY A 70 -27.23 17.14 7.63
N ALA A 71 -27.36 15.83 7.83
CA ALA A 71 -26.37 14.83 7.41
C ALA A 71 -26.17 14.79 5.88
N MET A 72 -27.27 14.86 5.11
CA MET A 72 -27.20 14.93 3.65
C MET A 72 -26.45 16.17 3.16
N LYS A 73 -26.59 17.32 3.85
CA LYS A 73 -25.87 18.55 3.50
C LYS A 73 -24.36 18.48 3.78
N ARG A 74 -23.93 17.67 4.77
CA ARG A 74 -22.52 17.47 5.13
C ARG A 74 -21.82 16.41 4.29
N GLY A 75 -22.57 15.64 3.50
CA GLY A 75 -22.04 14.57 2.66
C GLY A 75 -22.01 13.18 3.30
N ASP A 76 -22.60 13.00 4.50
CA ASP A 76 -22.57 11.71 5.23
C ASP A 76 -23.15 10.55 4.40
N TRP A 77 -24.15 10.82 3.56
CA TRP A 77 -24.83 9.84 2.68
C TRP A 77 -24.44 9.96 1.20
N TYR A 78 -23.29 10.56 0.89
CA TYR A 78 -22.86 10.78 -0.47
C TYR A 78 -22.37 9.46 -1.11
N LYS A 79 -22.97 9.06 -2.24
CA LYS A 79 -22.54 7.93 -3.07
C LYS A 79 -22.38 6.58 -2.35
N THR A 80 -23.09 6.38 -1.24
CA THR A 80 -23.03 5.13 -0.47
C THR A 80 -23.42 3.91 -1.32
N LYS A 81 -24.40 4.05 -2.21
CA LYS A 81 -24.78 3.00 -3.17
C LYS A 81 -23.62 2.60 -4.10
N GLU A 82 -22.86 3.57 -4.60
CA GLU A 82 -21.71 3.31 -5.49
C GLU A 82 -20.59 2.58 -4.74
N ILE A 83 -20.35 2.95 -3.48
CA ILE A 83 -19.37 2.28 -2.61
C ILE A 83 -19.76 0.80 -2.40
N LEU A 84 -21.04 0.53 -2.12
CA LEU A 84 -21.52 -0.84 -1.94
C LEU A 84 -21.39 -1.69 -3.21
N LEU A 85 -21.63 -1.10 -4.38
CA LEU A 85 -21.52 -1.80 -5.67
C LEU A 85 -20.07 -2.21 -6.01
N LYS A 86 -19.05 -1.57 -5.43
CA LYS A 86 -17.64 -1.96 -5.62
C LYS A 86 -17.28 -3.28 -4.93
N GLY A 87 -18.13 -3.77 -4.02
CA GLY A 87 -17.94 -5.05 -3.33
C GLY A 87 -17.05 -4.97 -2.09
N ALA A 88 -17.13 -6.01 -1.25
CA ALA A 88 -16.45 -6.06 0.04
C ALA A 88 -14.92 -6.07 -0.07
N ASP A 89 -14.37 -6.81 -1.04
CA ASP A 89 -12.91 -6.93 -1.22
C ASP A 89 -12.27 -5.58 -1.52
N TRP A 90 -12.94 -4.76 -2.34
CA TRP A 90 -12.48 -3.40 -2.65
C TRP A 90 -12.46 -2.54 -1.39
N ILE A 91 -13.53 -2.56 -0.58
CA ILE A 91 -13.63 -1.77 0.65
C ILE A 91 -12.55 -2.19 1.66
N ILE A 92 -12.33 -3.49 1.84
CA ILE A 92 -11.29 -4.01 2.75
C ILE A 92 -9.91 -3.54 2.30
N ASN A 93 -9.62 -3.59 0.99
CA ASN A 93 -8.33 -3.14 0.45
C ASN A 93 -8.14 -1.63 0.60
N GLU A 94 -9.18 -0.82 0.44
CA GLU A 94 -9.13 0.63 0.64
C GLU A 94 -8.85 0.98 2.10
N VAL A 95 -9.51 0.28 3.05
CA VAL A 95 -9.26 0.47 4.50
C VAL A 95 -7.83 0.08 4.87
N LYS A 96 -7.31 -1.04 4.35
CA LYS A 96 -5.91 -1.44 4.56
C LYS A 96 -4.93 -0.41 4.00
N THR A 97 -5.18 0.07 2.79
CA THR A 97 -4.35 1.11 2.13
C THR A 97 -4.36 2.42 2.91
N SER A 98 -5.48 2.78 3.54
CA SER A 98 -5.58 4.00 4.37
C SER A 98 -4.68 3.97 5.61
N GLY A 99 -4.20 2.79 6.04
CA GLY A 99 -3.44 2.63 7.27
C GLY A 99 -4.26 2.94 8.54
N LEU A 100 -5.59 2.85 8.45
CA LEU A 100 -6.47 3.00 9.60
C LEU A 100 -6.18 1.88 10.61
N ARG A 101 -6.24 2.24 11.90
CA ARG A 101 -6.05 1.31 13.02
C ARG A 101 -7.21 1.45 13.99
N GLY A 102 -7.50 0.42 14.77
CA GLY A 102 -8.59 0.37 15.73
C GLY A 102 -8.57 1.58 16.67
N ARG A 103 -9.69 2.29 16.75
CA ARG A 103 -9.89 3.46 17.62
C ARG A 103 -10.46 3.11 19.00
N GLY A 104 -10.69 1.82 19.27
CA GLY A 104 -11.16 1.31 20.56
C GLY A 104 -10.08 1.09 21.63
N GLY A 105 -8.85 1.56 21.40
CA GLY A 105 -7.73 1.46 22.37
C GLY A 105 -6.72 0.35 22.10
N ALA A 106 -7.13 -0.77 21.50
CA ALA A 106 -6.21 -1.87 21.18
C ALA A 106 -5.32 -1.62 19.93
N GLY A 107 -5.72 -0.71 19.04
CA GLY A 107 -4.88 -0.29 17.91
C GLY A 107 -4.59 -1.37 16.85
N PHE A 108 -5.44 -2.41 16.76
CA PHE A 108 -5.34 -3.44 15.72
C PHE A 108 -5.47 -2.84 14.31
N PRO A 109 -4.67 -3.29 13.32
CA PRO A 109 -4.91 -2.99 11.92
C PRO A 109 -6.10 -3.77 11.36
#